data_AF-A0A1M6WDW8-F1
#
_entry.id   AF-A0A1M6WDW8-F1
#
_cell.length_a   1.000
_cell.length_b   1.000
_cell.length_c   1.000
_cell.angle_alpha   90.00
_cell.angle_beta   90.00
_cell.angle_gamma   90.00
#
_symmetry.space_group_name_H-M   'P 1'
#
loop_
_entity.id
_entity.type
_entity.pdbx_description
1 polymer ?
#
loop_
_entity_poly.entity_id
_entity_poly.type
_entity_poly.pdbx_seq_one_letter_code
_entity_poly.pdbx_strand_id
1 'polypeptide(L)'
;MKPVSNQDSKGRSRVRDRELIAFLDLRIAALVSSDPEPRPPCVRCAGTSIVIDGYRPRLGGYRLPVYRCSACGKKYTRLQGTPLDGRLLGHIERFVPLLPQPLNCTEAGHLLGKLPVHVSELVKTFRGWLLELDPAGKWEARVRLGGRRAEVRPTSLAVAETGAAEDLTLTRRLTSEYDDLYVKGGPAPRCAYCDSRNTYEMAPHPSRRLSAFECRTCHRVFNRRTGTPFSKTYMISARRFRPLIRYLSLPLPYAQVADIFETDETHIRMWRDKFARWADQLEPDGNLSARVQLGTTPTRDTPCLFCGRTGTARRNGQRVWHCIGCGRLFSMRRALVERTGRLEIIGAEVEDPDDGIAPELDFDGPVNRDAACPGRRGG
;
A
#
# COMPACT_ATOMS: atom_id res chain seq x y z
N MET A 1 14.00 25.31 -43.65
CA MET A 1 13.41 23.98 -43.89
C MET A 1 14.47 22.90 -43.76
N LYS A 2 14.46 22.15 -42.66
CA LYS A 2 14.80 20.71 -42.51
C LYS A 2 14.59 20.35 -41.02
N PRO A 3 14.16 19.12 -40.71
CA PRO A 3 13.24 18.86 -39.60
C PRO A 3 13.94 18.38 -38.33
N VAL A 4 13.23 18.63 -37.23
CA VAL A 4 13.47 18.12 -35.87
C VAL A 4 13.35 16.60 -35.86
N SER A 5 14.39 15.92 -35.37
CA SER A 5 14.41 14.47 -35.18
C SER A 5 13.76 14.14 -33.84
N ASN A 6 12.46 13.86 -33.87
CA ASN A 6 11.74 13.26 -32.75
C ASN A 6 11.86 11.74 -32.89
N GLN A 7 12.76 11.12 -32.11
CA GLN A 7 12.77 9.66 -31.97
C GLN A 7 12.04 9.27 -30.70
N ASP A 8 10.77 9.04 -30.94
CA ASP A 8 9.78 8.35 -30.14
C ASP A 8 10.30 7.16 -29.33
N SER A 9 10.10 7.26 -28.02
CA SER A 9 9.15 6.40 -27.30
C SER A 9 8.88 5.01 -27.90
N LYS A 10 9.84 4.08 -27.77
CA LYS A 10 9.63 2.65 -28.08
C LYS A 10 9.95 1.75 -26.88
N GLY A 11 8.88 1.21 -26.27
CA GLY A 11 8.87 -0.17 -25.80
C GLY A 11 9.36 -0.46 -24.37
N ARG A 12 8.64 -0.01 -23.33
CA ARG A 12 8.70 -0.69 -22.02
C ARG A 12 8.02 -2.06 -22.13
N SER A 13 8.85 -3.08 -22.28
CA SER A 13 8.53 -4.48 -22.58
C SER A 13 7.43 -5.09 -21.68
N ARG A 14 6.32 -5.52 -22.30
CA ARG A 14 5.44 -6.57 -21.77
C ARG A 14 6.25 -7.88 -21.75
N VAL A 15 6.97 -8.14 -20.67
CA VAL A 15 7.62 -9.45 -20.47
C VAL A 15 6.50 -10.48 -20.32
N ARG A 16 6.21 -11.23 -21.39
CA ARG A 16 5.39 -12.44 -21.33
C ARG A 16 6.21 -13.44 -20.50
N ASP A 17 5.71 -13.88 -19.36
CA ASP A 17 6.34 -14.96 -18.59
C ASP A 17 6.18 -16.27 -19.39
N ARG A 18 7.10 -16.48 -20.33
CA ARG A 18 7.10 -17.61 -21.26
C ARG A 18 7.30 -18.93 -20.53
N GLU A 19 7.95 -18.91 -19.37
CA GLU A 19 8.18 -20.10 -18.55
C GLU A 19 6.89 -20.60 -17.91
N LEU A 20 6.09 -19.70 -17.32
CA LEU A 20 4.78 -20.08 -16.77
C LEU A 20 3.86 -20.62 -17.88
N ILE A 21 3.85 -19.96 -19.04
CA ILE A 21 3.04 -20.39 -20.18
C ILE A 21 3.49 -21.77 -20.67
N ALA A 22 4.78 -21.99 -20.91
CA ALA A 22 5.31 -23.28 -21.35
C ALA A 22 5.06 -24.41 -20.33
N PHE A 23 5.20 -24.11 -19.03
CA PHE A 23 4.89 -25.05 -17.96
C PHE A 23 3.42 -25.50 -18.01
N LEU A 24 2.51 -24.54 -18.17
CA LEU A 24 1.08 -24.80 -18.26
C LEU A 24 0.72 -25.53 -19.56
N ASP A 25 1.26 -25.10 -20.69
CA ASP A 25 0.99 -25.69 -22.01
C ASP A 25 1.39 -27.17 -22.04
N LEU A 26 2.56 -27.52 -21.48
CA LEU A 26 3.00 -28.91 -21.38
C LEU A 26 2.02 -29.79 -20.58
N ARG A 27 1.52 -29.27 -19.45
CA ARG A 27 0.59 -30.01 -18.58
C ARG A 27 -0.81 -30.09 -19.16
N ILE A 28 -1.29 -29.01 -19.78
CA ILE A 28 -2.56 -28.99 -20.48
C ILE A 28 -2.52 -29.98 -21.65
N ALA A 29 -1.45 -29.99 -22.46
CA ALA A 29 -1.28 -30.92 -23.56
C ALA A 29 -1.36 -32.38 -23.12
N ALA A 30 -0.73 -32.74 -21.99
CA ALA A 30 -0.83 -34.08 -21.41
C ALA A 30 -2.26 -34.45 -20.98
N LEU A 31 -3.01 -33.49 -20.43
CA LEU A 31 -4.39 -33.70 -19.99
C LEU A 31 -5.38 -33.85 -21.16
N VAL A 32 -5.16 -33.10 -22.24
CA VAL A 32 -6.05 -33.08 -23.41
C VAL A 32 -5.63 -34.04 -24.53
N SER A 33 -4.52 -34.75 -24.35
CA SER A 33 -4.00 -35.73 -25.32
C SER A 33 -5.04 -36.79 -25.66
N SER A 34 -5.15 -37.11 -26.95
CA SER A 34 -5.95 -38.22 -27.46
C SER A 34 -5.28 -39.58 -27.27
N ASP A 35 -3.98 -39.61 -26.94
CA ASP A 35 -3.29 -40.84 -26.59
C ASP A 35 -3.91 -41.41 -25.30
N PRO A 36 -4.43 -42.65 -25.28
CA PRO A 36 -5.00 -43.24 -24.08
C PRO A 36 -3.97 -43.51 -22.97
N GLU A 37 -2.67 -43.51 -23.27
CA GLU A 37 -1.60 -43.74 -22.31
C GLU A 37 -0.91 -42.42 -21.87
N PRO A 38 -0.39 -42.33 -20.64
CA PRO A 38 -0.56 -43.27 -19.54
C PRO A 38 -1.98 -43.22 -18.96
N ARG A 39 -2.43 -44.34 -18.37
CA ARG A 39 -3.72 -44.43 -17.68
C ARG A 39 -3.62 -43.81 -16.28
N PRO A 40 -4.43 -42.77 -15.98
CA PRO A 40 -4.44 -42.19 -14.64
C PRO A 40 -5.09 -43.16 -13.63
N PRO A 41 -4.65 -43.18 -12.36
CA PRO A 41 -5.30 -43.98 -11.32
C PRO A 41 -6.76 -43.54 -11.12
N CYS A 42 -7.58 -44.42 -10.54
CA CYS A 42 -8.99 -44.12 -10.34
C CYS A 42 -9.19 -42.95 -9.38
N VAL A 43 -9.91 -41.91 -9.81
CA VAL A 43 -10.25 -40.73 -8.98
C VAL A 43 -11.11 -41.07 -7.74
N ARG A 44 -11.71 -42.26 -7.68
CA ARG A 44 -12.57 -42.68 -6.55
C ARG A 44 -11.86 -43.59 -5.56
N CYS A 45 -11.10 -44.57 -6.04
CA CYS A 45 -10.49 -45.62 -5.19
C CYS A 45 -8.98 -45.77 -5.36
N ALA A 46 -8.34 -44.89 -6.13
CA ALA A 46 -6.90 -44.93 -6.48
C ALA A 46 -6.41 -46.21 -7.18
N GLY A 47 -7.31 -47.13 -7.55
CA GLY A 47 -6.95 -48.37 -8.24
C GLY A 47 -6.27 -48.12 -9.60
N THR A 48 -5.33 -49.00 -9.95
CA THR A 48 -4.52 -48.94 -11.19
C THR A 48 -5.04 -49.86 -12.31
N SER A 49 -5.98 -50.76 -12.00
CA SER A 49 -6.65 -51.59 -13.01
C SER A 49 -7.70 -50.77 -13.75
N ILE A 50 -7.27 -50.13 -14.83
CA ILE A 50 -8.05 -49.17 -15.62
C ILE A 50 -8.20 -49.69 -17.05
N VAL A 51 -9.44 -49.72 -17.55
CA VAL A 51 -9.75 -50.03 -18.96
C VAL A 51 -10.16 -48.77 -19.71
N ILE A 52 -9.84 -48.73 -21.00
CA ILE A 52 -10.25 -47.65 -21.90
C ILE A 52 -11.69 -47.91 -22.32
N ASP A 53 -12.58 -46.97 -22.05
CA ASP A 53 -14.02 -47.05 -22.29
C ASP A 53 -14.47 -46.08 -23.39
N GLY A 54 -13.71 -46.09 -24.49
CA GLY A 54 -13.94 -45.22 -25.64
C GLY A 54 -13.46 -43.79 -25.43
N TYR A 55 -14.10 -42.87 -26.14
CA TYR A 55 -13.71 -41.46 -26.19
C TYR A 55 -14.92 -40.56 -26.03
N ARG A 56 -14.74 -39.41 -25.37
CA ARG A 56 -15.78 -38.38 -25.37
C ARG A 56 -15.90 -37.73 -26.76
N PRO A 57 -17.12 -37.31 -27.14
CA PRO A 57 -17.32 -36.38 -28.25
C PRO A 57 -16.47 -35.12 -28.06
N ARG A 58 -16.03 -34.47 -29.15
CA ARG A 58 -15.06 -33.36 -29.13
C ARG A 58 -15.46 -32.28 -28.12
N LEU A 59 -14.80 -32.25 -26.95
CA LEU A 59 -15.02 -31.26 -25.91
C LEU A 59 -13.99 -30.15 -26.10
N GLY A 60 -14.43 -28.94 -26.44
CA GLY A 60 -13.52 -27.83 -26.75
C GLY A 60 -12.57 -28.12 -27.91
N GLY A 61 -12.96 -29.00 -28.84
CA GLY A 61 -12.12 -29.45 -29.97
C GLY A 61 -11.32 -30.72 -29.72
N TYR A 62 -11.18 -31.17 -28.46
CA TYR A 62 -10.33 -32.30 -28.07
C TYR A 62 -11.11 -33.62 -27.99
N ARG A 63 -10.51 -34.71 -28.50
CA ARG A 63 -11.03 -36.08 -28.38
C ARG A 63 -10.37 -36.77 -27.19
N LEU A 64 -11.09 -36.82 -26.06
CA LEU A 64 -10.53 -37.28 -24.79
C LEU A 64 -10.83 -38.76 -24.54
N PRO A 65 -9.83 -39.58 -24.16
CA PRO A 65 -10.08 -40.94 -23.69
C PRO A 65 -10.97 -40.95 -22.45
N VAL A 66 -11.91 -41.89 -22.39
CA VAL A 66 -12.70 -42.18 -21.21
C VAL A 66 -12.14 -43.43 -20.56
N TYR A 67 -11.92 -43.37 -19.25
CA TYR A 67 -11.41 -44.49 -18.47
C TYR A 67 -12.52 -45.06 -17.62
N ARG A 68 -12.53 -46.38 -17.44
CA ARG A 68 -13.37 -47.06 -16.45
C ARG A 68 -12.48 -47.85 -15.51
N CYS A 69 -12.66 -47.64 -14.20
CA CYS A 69 -11.99 -48.47 -13.20
C CYS A 69 -12.66 -49.85 -13.11
N SER A 70 -11.89 -50.92 -13.23
CA SER A 70 -12.40 -52.30 -13.13
C SER A 70 -12.90 -52.64 -11.72
N ALA A 71 -12.33 -52.02 -10.69
CA ALA A 71 -12.68 -52.30 -9.30
C ALA A 71 -13.98 -51.62 -8.82
N CYS A 72 -14.20 -50.36 -9.20
CA CYS A 72 -15.37 -49.59 -8.72
C CYS A 72 -16.34 -49.15 -9.82
N GLY A 73 -16.07 -49.50 -11.08
CA GLY A 73 -16.90 -49.18 -12.25
C GLY A 73 -16.95 -47.69 -12.64
N LYS A 74 -16.27 -46.80 -11.90
CA LYS A 74 -16.32 -45.35 -12.13
C LYS A 74 -15.73 -45.00 -13.50
N LYS A 75 -16.52 -44.26 -14.30
CA LYS A 75 -16.05 -43.62 -15.54
C LYS A 75 -15.53 -42.22 -15.27
N TYR A 76 -14.38 -41.87 -15.85
CA TYR A 76 -13.73 -40.56 -15.68
C TYR A 76 -12.82 -40.23 -16.86
N THR A 77 -12.34 -38.98 -16.91
CA THR A 77 -11.32 -38.53 -17.88
C THR A 77 -10.14 -37.93 -17.11
N ARG A 78 -9.02 -37.66 -17.80
CA ARG A 78 -7.86 -36.95 -17.20
C ARG A 78 -8.20 -35.56 -16.68
N LEU A 79 -9.26 -34.94 -17.18
CA LEU A 79 -9.64 -33.60 -16.75
C LEU A 79 -10.28 -33.59 -15.36
N GLN A 80 -10.78 -34.73 -14.90
CA GLN A 80 -11.56 -34.80 -13.67
C GLN A 80 -10.71 -34.40 -12.45
N GLY A 81 -11.20 -33.42 -11.69
CA GLY A 81 -10.46 -32.83 -10.57
C GLY A 81 -9.51 -31.69 -10.97
N THR A 82 -9.46 -31.31 -12.24
CA THR A 82 -8.68 -30.15 -12.71
C THR A 82 -9.61 -28.98 -13.07
N PRO A 83 -9.10 -27.74 -13.16
CA PRO A 83 -9.87 -26.59 -13.64
C PRO A 83 -10.40 -26.75 -15.08
N LEU A 84 -9.93 -27.75 -15.82
CA LEU A 84 -10.32 -28.03 -17.20
C LEU A 84 -11.57 -28.91 -17.31
N ASP A 85 -12.08 -29.46 -16.20
CA ASP A 85 -13.31 -30.27 -16.17
C ASP A 85 -14.56 -29.40 -16.39
N GLY A 86 -14.79 -28.93 -17.62
CA GLY A 86 -15.97 -28.17 -17.98
C GLY A 86 -15.73 -27.06 -19.02
N ARG A 87 -16.43 -25.93 -18.85
CA ARG A 87 -16.50 -24.85 -19.85
C ARG A 87 -15.22 -24.04 -20.01
N LEU A 88 -14.21 -24.21 -19.13
CA LEU A 88 -12.93 -23.52 -19.26
C LEU A 88 -12.10 -24.06 -20.42
N LEU A 89 -12.21 -25.37 -20.72
CA LEU A 89 -11.42 -26.03 -21.74
C LEU A 89 -11.54 -25.35 -23.12
N GLY A 90 -12.75 -24.94 -23.52
CA GLY A 90 -12.98 -24.25 -24.80
C GLY A 90 -12.38 -22.84 -24.89
N HIS A 91 -11.88 -22.28 -23.79
CA HIS A 91 -11.24 -20.96 -23.76
C HIS A 91 -9.81 -21.00 -23.24
N ILE A 92 -9.24 -22.19 -23.03
CA ILE A 92 -7.96 -22.35 -22.34
C ILE A 92 -6.81 -21.67 -23.08
N GLU A 93 -6.80 -21.76 -24.41
CA GLU A 93 -5.82 -21.12 -25.30
C GLU A 93 -5.85 -19.59 -25.22
N ARG A 94 -7.01 -19.01 -24.88
CA ARG A 94 -7.14 -17.57 -24.63
C ARG A 94 -6.86 -17.21 -23.18
N PHE A 95 -7.11 -18.12 -22.24
CA PHE A 95 -6.98 -17.86 -20.79
C PHE A 95 -5.52 -17.97 -20.32
N VAL A 96 -4.79 -19.01 -20.72
CA VAL A 96 -3.42 -19.27 -20.27
C VAL A 96 -2.48 -18.09 -20.55
N PRO A 97 -2.49 -17.47 -21.74
CA PRO A 97 -1.65 -16.31 -22.01
C PRO A 97 -1.96 -15.09 -21.15
N LEU A 98 -3.16 -15.01 -20.54
CA LEU A 98 -3.56 -13.89 -19.68
C LEU A 98 -3.07 -14.07 -18.24
N LEU A 99 -2.81 -15.29 -17.77
CA LEU A 99 -2.40 -15.58 -16.39
C LEU A 99 -1.18 -14.77 -15.91
N PRO A 100 -0.07 -14.67 -16.67
CA PRO A 100 1.07 -13.83 -16.25
C PRO A 100 0.85 -12.34 -16.49
N GLN A 101 -0.24 -11.95 -17.16
CA GLN A 101 -0.50 -10.55 -17.45
C GLN A 101 -1.11 -9.87 -16.23
N PRO A 102 -0.74 -8.61 -15.94
CA PRO A 102 -1.31 -7.84 -14.85
C PRO A 102 -2.71 -7.30 -15.20
N LEU A 103 -3.56 -8.12 -15.82
CA LEU A 103 -4.93 -7.75 -16.19
C LEU A 103 -5.88 -7.94 -15.01
N ASN A 104 -6.90 -7.08 -14.96
CA ASN A 104 -7.99 -7.27 -14.00
C ASN A 104 -9.08 -8.22 -14.55
N CYS A 105 -9.96 -8.70 -13.68
CA CYS A 105 -11.00 -9.65 -14.07
C CYS A 105 -12.02 -9.06 -15.07
N THR A 106 -12.16 -7.74 -15.14
CA THR A 106 -13.04 -7.08 -16.11
C THR A 106 -12.42 -7.05 -17.50
N GLU A 107 -11.16 -6.65 -17.63
CA GLU A 107 -10.40 -6.67 -18.89
C GLU A 107 -10.27 -8.08 -19.43
N ALA A 108 -9.88 -9.03 -18.58
CA ALA A 108 -9.85 -10.43 -18.96
C ALA A 108 -11.26 -10.95 -19.28
N GLY A 109 -12.30 -10.45 -18.60
CA GLY A 109 -13.69 -10.70 -18.93
C GLY A 109 -14.05 -10.27 -20.36
N HIS A 110 -13.67 -9.06 -20.77
CA HIS A 110 -13.85 -8.58 -22.15
C HIS A 110 -13.09 -9.43 -23.17
N LEU A 111 -11.83 -9.80 -22.88
CA LEU A 111 -11.01 -10.63 -23.76
C LEU A 111 -11.54 -12.07 -23.89
N LEU A 112 -12.18 -12.58 -22.83
CA LEU A 112 -12.71 -13.95 -22.76
C LEU A 112 -14.21 -14.04 -23.07
N GLY A 113 -14.92 -12.91 -23.20
CA GLY A 113 -16.38 -12.88 -23.31
C GLY A 113 -17.10 -13.40 -22.05
N LYS A 114 -16.57 -13.12 -20.85
CA LYS A 114 -17.09 -13.62 -19.57
C LYS A 114 -17.31 -12.49 -18.56
N LEU A 115 -18.27 -12.69 -17.65
CA LEU A 115 -18.47 -11.78 -16.52
C LEU A 115 -17.24 -11.78 -15.59
N PRO A 116 -16.88 -10.63 -14.99
CA PRO A 116 -15.70 -10.51 -14.14
C PRO A 116 -15.69 -11.48 -12.94
N VAL A 117 -16.87 -11.75 -12.36
CA VAL A 117 -17.01 -12.69 -11.24
C VAL A 117 -16.58 -14.12 -11.62
N HIS A 118 -16.98 -14.58 -12.81
CA HIS A 118 -16.58 -15.89 -13.32
C HIS A 118 -15.07 -15.95 -13.62
N VAL A 119 -14.49 -14.87 -14.14
CA VAL A 119 -13.03 -14.80 -14.34
C VAL A 119 -12.30 -14.87 -13.00
N SER A 120 -12.80 -14.20 -11.97
CA SER A 120 -12.25 -14.27 -10.61
C SER A 120 -12.31 -15.69 -10.03
N GLU A 121 -13.42 -16.39 -10.19
CA GLU A 121 -13.57 -17.79 -9.77
C GLU A 121 -12.58 -18.70 -10.51
N LEU A 122 -12.50 -18.55 -11.84
CA LEU A 122 -11.55 -19.30 -12.67
C LEU A 122 -10.11 -19.09 -12.21
N VAL A 123 -9.70 -17.84 -11.96
CA VAL A 123 -8.35 -17.52 -11.46
C VAL A 123 -8.10 -18.18 -10.09
N LYS A 124 -9.07 -18.20 -9.18
CA LYS A 124 -8.92 -18.87 -7.87
C LYS A 124 -8.74 -20.38 -8.03
N THR A 125 -9.58 -21.03 -8.82
CA THR A 125 -9.48 -22.47 -9.09
C THR A 125 -8.14 -22.80 -9.75
N PHE A 126 -7.69 -21.99 -10.71
CA PHE A 126 -6.42 -22.21 -11.40
C PHE A 126 -5.20 -22.02 -10.47
N ARG A 127 -5.24 -21.02 -9.56
CA ARG A 127 -4.20 -20.85 -8.54
C ARG A 127 -4.15 -22.02 -7.57
N GLY A 128 -5.31 -22.55 -7.15
CA GLY A 128 -5.38 -23.77 -6.33
C GLY A 128 -4.72 -24.96 -7.04
N TRP A 129 -5.05 -25.17 -8.31
CA TRP A 129 -4.44 -26.24 -9.11
C TRP A 129 -2.92 -26.07 -9.31
N LEU A 130 -2.43 -24.83 -9.49
CA LEU A 130 -0.98 -24.58 -9.55
C LEU A 130 -0.26 -24.95 -8.25
N LEU A 131 -0.89 -24.75 -7.09
CA LEU A 131 -0.34 -25.15 -5.80
C LEU A 131 -0.35 -26.67 -5.60
N GLU A 132 -1.31 -27.39 -6.18
CA GLU A 132 -1.31 -28.85 -6.20
C GLU A 132 -0.17 -29.42 -7.07
N LEU A 133 0.12 -28.77 -8.21
CA LEU A 133 1.21 -29.16 -9.10
C LEU A 133 2.59 -28.78 -8.58
N ASP A 134 2.69 -27.67 -7.86
CA ASP A 134 3.91 -27.11 -7.30
C ASP A 134 3.61 -26.53 -5.91
N PRO A 135 3.70 -27.35 -4.85
CA PRO A 135 3.45 -26.92 -3.48
C PRO A 135 4.38 -25.81 -2.98
N ALA A 136 5.56 -25.63 -3.60
CA ALA A 136 6.47 -24.53 -3.30
C ALA A 136 5.93 -23.17 -3.82
N GLY A 137 4.91 -23.18 -4.67
CA GLY A 137 4.20 -21.99 -5.13
C GLY A 137 4.97 -21.13 -6.13
N LYS A 138 6.05 -21.63 -6.74
CA LYS A 138 6.86 -20.89 -7.73
C LYS A 138 6.02 -20.46 -8.93
N TRP A 139 5.11 -21.32 -9.40
CA TRP A 139 4.27 -21.02 -10.57
C TRP A 139 3.02 -20.21 -10.21
N GLU A 140 2.36 -20.51 -9.06
CA GLU A 140 1.29 -19.66 -8.52
C GLU A 140 1.77 -18.21 -8.43
N ALA A 141 3.03 -18.06 -8.04
CA ALA A 141 3.60 -16.76 -7.81
C ALA A 141 3.74 -15.87 -9.04
N ARG A 142 3.77 -16.49 -10.20
CA ARG A 142 3.91 -15.81 -11.48
C ARG A 142 2.55 -15.41 -12.07
N VAL A 143 1.45 -15.86 -11.48
CA VAL A 143 0.10 -15.44 -11.89
C VAL A 143 -0.18 -14.02 -11.41
N ARG A 144 -0.37 -13.11 -12.37
CA ARG A 144 -0.66 -11.69 -12.15
C ARG A 144 -2.10 -11.31 -12.49
N LEU A 145 -2.80 -12.18 -13.22
CA LEU A 145 -4.22 -12.06 -13.53
C LEU A 145 -5.07 -12.07 -12.25
N GLY A 146 -6.03 -11.15 -12.16
CA GLY A 146 -6.97 -11.08 -11.03
C GLY A 146 -6.38 -10.60 -9.70
N GLY A 147 -5.09 -10.21 -9.69
CA GLY A 147 -4.41 -9.60 -8.55
C GLY A 147 -3.98 -10.58 -7.46
N ARG A 148 -2.71 -10.53 -7.05
CA ARG A 148 -2.22 -11.21 -5.85
C ARG A 148 -2.71 -10.48 -4.60
N ARG A 149 -3.37 -11.19 -3.70
CA ARG A 149 -3.77 -10.68 -2.38
C ARG A 149 -2.59 -10.40 -1.44
N ALA A 150 -1.39 -10.91 -1.72
CA ALA A 150 -0.22 -10.81 -0.83
C ALA A 150 0.80 -9.71 -1.19
N GLU A 151 0.76 -9.15 -2.40
CA GLU A 151 1.65 -8.04 -2.76
C GLU A 151 1.04 -6.72 -2.30
N VAL A 152 1.11 -6.43 -0.99
CA VAL A 152 1.07 -5.04 -0.52
C VAL A 152 2.41 -4.43 -0.92
N ARG A 153 2.60 -4.11 -2.19
CA ARG A 153 3.66 -3.16 -2.54
C ARG A 153 3.19 -1.79 -2.04
N PRO A 154 3.99 -1.06 -1.25
CA PRO A 154 3.82 0.37 -1.08
C PRO A 154 4.16 1.02 -2.44
N THR A 155 3.33 0.80 -3.44
CA THR A 155 3.39 1.59 -4.66
C THR A 155 2.93 2.97 -4.23
N SER A 156 3.84 3.94 -4.26
CA SER A 156 3.52 5.33 -3.97
C SER A 156 2.46 5.81 -4.95
N LEU A 157 1.48 6.57 -4.47
CA LEU A 157 0.59 7.38 -5.29
C LEU A 157 1.42 8.44 -6.05
N ALA A 158 2.15 8.03 -7.08
CA ALA A 158 2.62 8.94 -8.12
C ALA A 158 1.38 9.30 -8.96
N VAL A 159 0.97 10.55 -9.13
CA VAL A 159 1.80 11.67 -9.61
C VAL A 159 1.47 13.02 -8.94
N ALA A 160 0.40 13.13 -8.12
CA ALA A 160 -0.03 14.43 -7.58
C ALA A 160 0.57 14.81 -6.20
N GLU A 161 0.94 13.83 -5.37
CA GLU A 161 1.34 14.05 -3.97
C GLU A 161 2.83 13.78 -3.71
N THR A 162 3.55 13.22 -4.68
CA THR A 162 5.01 13.08 -4.59
C THR A 162 5.62 14.48 -4.67
N GLY A 163 6.45 14.84 -3.69
CA GLY A 163 6.89 16.23 -3.51
C GLY A 163 5.94 17.09 -2.68
N ALA A 164 4.79 16.56 -2.21
CA ALA A 164 4.03 17.22 -1.17
C ALA A 164 4.90 17.31 0.08
N ALA A 165 5.00 18.52 0.60
CA ALA A 165 5.93 18.85 1.67
C ALA A 165 5.22 19.66 2.75
N GLU A 166 5.82 19.65 3.94
CA GLU A 166 5.35 20.40 5.09
C GLU A 166 5.13 21.86 4.70
N ASP A 167 3.97 22.37 5.04
CA ASP A 167 3.62 23.75 4.81
C ASP A 167 4.19 24.59 5.95
N LEU A 168 5.39 25.12 5.74
CA LEU A 168 6.09 25.87 6.77
C LEU A 168 5.34 27.14 7.21
N THR A 169 4.47 27.70 6.38
CA THR A 169 3.66 28.86 6.76
C THR A 169 2.54 28.43 7.71
N LEU A 170 1.84 27.33 7.40
CA LEU A 170 0.85 26.74 8.31
C LEU A 170 1.52 26.31 9.63
N THR A 171 2.65 25.59 9.55
CA THR A 171 3.38 25.12 10.73
C THR A 171 3.79 26.29 11.61
N ARG A 172 4.44 27.33 11.05
CA ARG A 172 4.90 28.49 11.82
C ARG A 172 3.73 29.22 12.46
N ARG A 173 2.65 29.47 11.71
CA ARG A 173 1.46 30.16 12.21
C ARG A 173 0.83 29.41 13.38
N LEU A 174 0.50 28.13 13.19
CA LEU A 174 -0.14 27.33 14.22
C LEU A 174 0.78 27.07 15.41
N THR A 175 2.09 26.93 15.20
CA THR A 175 3.04 26.72 16.30
C THR A 175 3.15 27.98 17.16
N SER A 176 3.31 29.15 16.54
CA SER A 176 3.39 30.43 17.27
C SER A 176 2.13 30.66 18.11
N GLU A 177 0.96 30.58 17.48
CA GLU A 177 -0.32 30.80 18.17
C GLU A 177 -0.56 29.73 19.27
N TYR A 178 0.04 28.55 19.14
CA TYR A 178 -0.20 27.42 20.06
C TYR A 178 0.69 27.60 21.28
N ASP A 179 1.95 27.94 21.05
CA ASP A 179 2.91 28.27 22.08
C ASP A 179 2.39 29.47 22.91
N ASP A 180 1.76 30.47 22.28
CA ASP A 180 1.12 31.62 22.95
C ASP A 180 0.04 31.22 23.96
N LEU A 181 -0.66 30.09 23.77
CA LEU A 181 -1.65 29.59 24.73
C LEU A 181 -1.03 29.16 26.07
N TYR A 182 0.27 28.90 26.08
CA TYR A 182 1.02 28.38 27.23
C TYR A 182 2.07 29.36 27.76
N VAL A 183 2.25 30.52 27.12
CA VAL A 183 3.11 31.60 27.63
C VAL A 183 2.62 32.03 29.01
N LYS A 184 3.57 32.14 29.95
CA LYS A 184 3.36 32.71 31.28
C LYS A 184 3.68 34.19 31.26
N GLY A 185 2.82 34.98 31.88
CA GLY A 185 2.97 36.43 31.91
C GLY A 185 2.57 37.12 30.59
N GLY A 186 2.81 38.43 30.55
CA GLY A 186 2.59 39.28 29.39
C GLY A 186 1.24 40.00 29.39
N PRO A 187 0.94 40.80 28.36
CA PRO A 187 -0.29 41.58 28.30
C PRO A 187 -1.51 40.67 28.34
N ALA A 188 -2.51 41.08 29.14
CA ALA A 188 -3.76 40.36 29.28
C ALA A 188 -4.52 40.33 27.95
N PRO A 189 -4.91 39.14 27.46
CA PRO A 189 -5.71 39.04 26.24
C PRO A 189 -7.13 39.58 26.48
N ARG A 190 -7.83 39.91 25.38
CA ARG A 190 -9.25 40.28 25.44
C ARG A 190 -10.08 39.20 26.15
N CYS A 191 -11.15 39.62 26.81
CA CYS A 191 -12.02 38.71 27.53
C CYS A 191 -12.71 37.74 26.57
N ALA A 192 -12.46 36.44 26.74
CA ALA A 192 -13.07 35.38 25.93
C ALA A 192 -14.61 35.27 26.02
N TYR A 193 -15.26 36.02 26.93
CA TYR A 193 -16.71 35.99 27.13
C TYR A 193 -17.45 37.23 26.61
N CYS A 194 -16.81 38.40 26.60
CA CYS A 194 -17.45 39.66 26.24
C CYS A 194 -16.58 40.56 25.34
N ASP A 195 -15.42 40.07 24.89
CA ASP A 195 -14.44 40.75 24.04
C ASP A 195 -13.84 42.07 24.60
N SER A 196 -14.16 42.42 25.85
CA SER A 196 -13.60 43.59 26.53
C SER A 196 -12.08 43.51 26.66
N ARG A 197 -11.39 44.63 26.41
CA ARG A 197 -9.96 44.82 26.64
C ARG A 197 -9.63 45.15 28.11
N ASN A 198 -10.65 45.37 28.95
CA ASN A 198 -10.47 45.75 30.35
C ASN A 198 -10.19 44.51 31.21
N THR A 199 -9.03 43.89 30.98
CA THR A 199 -8.61 42.62 31.57
C THR A 199 -7.24 42.77 32.22
N TYR A 200 -7.00 42.07 33.33
CA TYR A 200 -5.70 42.07 34.01
C TYR A 200 -5.26 40.65 34.36
N GLU A 201 -3.95 40.44 34.46
CA GLU A 201 -3.39 39.17 34.93
C GLU A 201 -3.54 39.08 36.45
N MET A 202 -4.06 37.95 36.93
CA MET A 202 -4.13 37.66 38.35
C MET A 202 -2.77 37.22 38.88
N ALA A 203 -2.54 37.41 40.18
CA ALA A 203 -1.33 36.91 40.82
C ALA A 203 -1.14 35.40 40.56
N PRO A 204 0.10 34.95 40.28
CA PRO A 204 0.40 33.53 40.13
C PRO A 204 -0.03 32.74 41.37
N HIS A 205 -0.67 31.60 41.16
CA HIS A 205 -1.11 30.73 42.27
C HIS A 205 -0.52 29.33 42.09
N PRO A 206 -0.02 28.66 43.15
CA PRO A 206 0.63 27.35 43.04
C PRO A 206 -0.22 26.25 42.39
N SER A 207 -1.55 26.31 42.58
CA SER A 207 -2.47 25.35 41.96
C SER A 207 -2.76 25.63 40.47
N ARG A 208 -2.42 26.82 39.96
CA ARG A 208 -2.69 27.22 38.58
C ARG A 208 -1.44 26.97 37.73
N ARG A 209 -1.56 26.03 36.78
CA ARG A 209 -0.47 25.71 35.85
C ARG A 209 -0.32 26.73 34.71
N LEU A 210 -1.31 27.60 34.51
CA LEU A 210 -1.38 28.62 33.46
C LEU A 210 -1.68 29.98 34.07
N SER A 211 -1.28 31.05 33.39
CA SER A 211 -1.69 32.42 33.74
C SER A 211 -3.22 32.54 33.69
N ALA A 212 -3.78 33.15 34.73
CA ALA A 212 -5.20 33.44 34.85
C ALA A 212 -5.42 34.96 34.74
N PHE A 213 -6.49 35.34 34.06
CA PHE A 213 -6.87 36.72 33.82
C PHE A 213 -8.29 36.94 34.30
N GLU A 214 -8.59 38.15 34.75
CA GLU A 214 -9.94 38.55 35.14
C GLU A 214 -10.39 39.74 34.29
N CYS A 215 -11.64 39.69 33.83
CA CYS A 215 -12.25 40.80 33.11
C CYS A 215 -12.97 41.73 34.08
N ARG A 216 -12.64 43.03 34.07
CA ARG A 216 -13.31 44.03 34.93
C ARG A 216 -14.71 44.40 34.45
N THR A 217 -15.08 44.05 33.22
CA THR A 217 -16.42 44.32 32.68
C THR A 217 -17.42 43.24 33.08
N CYS A 218 -17.04 41.96 32.99
CA CYS A 218 -17.94 40.84 33.25
C CYS A 218 -17.54 39.97 34.45
N HIS A 219 -16.46 40.34 35.15
CA HIS A 219 -15.92 39.68 36.35
C HIS A 219 -15.62 38.18 36.21
N ARG A 220 -15.48 37.68 34.98
CA ARG A 220 -15.14 36.27 34.73
C ARG A 220 -13.64 36.07 34.71
N VAL A 221 -13.21 34.98 35.34
CA VAL A 221 -11.83 34.50 35.30
C VAL A 221 -11.65 33.57 34.10
N PHE A 222 -10.57 33.74 33.36
CA PHE A 222 -10.24 32.96 32.18
C PHE A 222 -8.72 32.79 32.02
N ASN A 223 -8.30 31.99 31.05
CA ASN A 223 -6.90 31.86 30.65
C ASN A 223 -6.80 31.95 29.13
N ARG A 224 -5.58 31.96 28.58
CA ARG A 224 -5.35 32.07 27.13
C ARG A 224 -6.00 30.93 26.32
N ARG A 225 -6.29 29.78 26.94
CA ARG A 225 -6.99 28.65 26.28
C ARG A 225 -8.51 28.77 26.34
N THR A 226 -9.07 29.65 27.16
CA THR A 226 -10.52 29.87 27.21
C THR A 226 -11.01 30.37 25.85
N GLY A 227 -12.10 29.78 25.34
CA GLY A 227 -12.62 30.09 23.99
C GLY A 227 -11.97 29.29 22.85
N THR A 228 -10.83 28.63 23.10
CA THR A 228 -10.16 27.78 22.09
C THR A 228 -10.60 26.32 22.18
N PRO A 229 -10.41 25.52 21.10
CA PRO A 229 -10.57 24.06 21.13
C PRO A 229 -9.68 23.35 22.16
N PHE A 230 -8.71 24.05 22.73
CA PHE A 230 -7.77 23.52 23.72
C PHE A 230 -8.19 23.76 25.16
N SER A 231 -9.29 24.48 25.46
CA SER A 231 -9.74 24.79 26.83
C SER A 231 -9.73 23.59 27.79
N LYS A 232 -10.21 22.41 27.35
CA LYS A 232 -10.30 21.18 28.16
C LYS A 232 -9.17 20.15 27.90
N THR A 233 -8.12 20.51 27.19
CA THR A 233 -7.01 19.60 26.90
C THR A 233 -6.13 19.34 28.13
N TYR A 234 -5.87 18.07 28.45
CA TYR A 234 -4.93 17.71 29.53
C TYR A 234 -3.49 18.08 29.15
N MET A 235 -2.69 18.51 30.15
CA MET A 235 -1.30 18.95 29.92
C MET A 235 -0.38 17.86 29.34
N ILE A 236 -0.67 16.58 29.63
CA ILE A 236 0.09 15.45 29.08
C ILE A 236 -0.10 15.38 27.55
N SER A 237 -1.33 15.58 27.07
CA SER A 237 -1.62 15.63 25.64
C SER A 237 -1.01 16.86 24.96
N ALA A 238 -0.87 17.99 25.67
CA ALA A 238 -0.30 19.21 25.11
C ALA A 238 1.14 19.02 24.60
N ARG A 239 1.95 18.19 25.27
CA ARG A 239 3.32 17.84 24.81
C ARG A 239 3.33 17.12 23.46
N ARG A 240 2.27 16.37 23.13
CA ARG A 240 2.14 15.64 21.87
C ARG A 240 1.52 16.48 20.75
N PHE A 241 0.84 17.58 21.08
CA PHE A 241 0.16 18.42 20.08
C PHE A 241 1.16 19.23 19.25
N ARG A 242 2.19 19.78 19.90
CA ARG A 242 3.16 20.63 19.22
C ARG A 242 3.89 19.89 18.07
N PRO A 243 4.43 18.67 18.25
CA PRO A 243 5.04 17.94 17.14
C PRO A 243 4.05 17.55 16.04
N LEU A 244 2.75 17.35 16.36
CA LEU A 244 1.73 17.00 15.38
C LEU A 244 1.55 18.09 14.32
N ILE A 245 1.75 19.36 14.68
CA ILE A 245 1.52 20.50 13.79
C ILE A 245 2.25 20.34 12.45
N ARG A 246 3.48 19.79 12.48
CA ARG A 246 4.31 19.54 11.29
C ARG A 246 3.68 18.57 10.28
N TYR A 247 2.80 17.69 10.74
CA TYR A 247 2.14 16.66 9.93
C TYR A 247 0.78 17.10 9.39
N LEU A 248 0.22 18.22 9.87
CA LEU A 248 -1.15 18.64 9.56
C LEU A 248 -1.35 18.93 8.07
N SER A 249 -0.35 19.49 7.39
CA SER A 249 -0.43 19.83 5.97
C SER A 249 -0.16 18.63 5.05
N LEU A 250 0.32 17.52 5.58
CA LEU A 250 0.70 16.37 4.77
C LEU A 250 -0.52 15.45 4.55
N PRO A 251 -0.76 14.96 3.33
CA PRO A 251 -1.90 14.08 3.01
C PRO A 251 -1.69 12.64 3.51
N LEU A 252 -1.41 12.47 4.80
CA LEU A 252 -1.09 11.19 5.43
C LEU A 252 -2.34 10.52 5.99
N PRO A 253 -2.44 9.18 5.96
CA PRO A 253 -3.52 8.46 6.62
C PRO A 253 -3.34 8.50 8.14
N TYR A 254 -4.45 8.54 8.89
CA TYR A 254 -4.42 8.54 10.36
C TYR A 254 -3.61 7.38 10.94
N ALA A 255 -3.71 6.18 10.36
CA ALA A 255 -2.97 4.99 10.79
C ALA A 255 -1.45 5.19 10.78
N GLN A 256 -0.92 5.97 9.81
CA GLN A 256 0.51 6.21 9.72
C GLN A 256 0.98 7.16 10.84
N VAL A 257 0.26 8.25 11.05
CA VAL A 257 0.61 9.23 12.09
C VAL A 257 0.35 8.67 13.49
N ALA A 258 -0.65 7.81 13.65
CA ALA A 258 -0.90 7.09 14.89
C ALA A 258 0.30 6.21 15.30
N ASP A 259 0.90 5.50 14.34
CA ASP A 259 2.12 4.72 14.59
C ASP A 259 3.32 5.64 14.95
N ILE A 260 3.50 6.77 14.26
CA ILE A 260 4.59 7.74 14.56
C ILE A 260 4.48 8.32 15.98
N PHE A 261 3.25 8.60 16.43
CA PHE A 261 2.98 9.20 17.75
C PHE A 261 2.68 8.17 18.84
N GLU A 262 2.83 6.88 18.52
CA GLU A 262 2.55 5.74 19.41
C GLU A 262 1.20 5.92 20.13
N THR A 263 0.14 6.09 19.33
CA THR A 263 -1.21 6.33 19.82
C THR A 263 -2.26 5.74 18.88
N ASP A 264 -3.53 5.94 19.20
CA ASP A 264 -4.66 5.45 18.40
C ASP A 264 -5.10 6.47 17.33
N GLU A 265 -5.64 5.99 16.21
CA GLU A 265 -6.16 6.81 15.11
C GLU A 265 -7.23 7.82 15.57
N THR A 266 -8.03 7.46 16.57
CA THR A 266 -9.07 8.34 17.14
C THR A 266 -8.47 9.55 17.82
N HIS A 267 -7.34 9.41 18.52
CA HIS A 267 -6.63 10.53 19.12
C HIS A 267 -6.06 11.46 18.05
N ILE A 268 -5.41 10.93 17.01
CA ILE A 268 -4.89 11.75 15.92
C ILE A 268 -6.01 12.53 15.22
N ARG A 269 -7.14 11.88 14.93
CA ARG A 269 -8.31 12.55 14.35
C ARG A 269 -8.82 13.68 15.25
N MET A 270 -9.02 13.39 16.54
CA MET A 270 -9.44 14.41 17.51
C MET A 270 -8.46 15.59 17.56
N TRP A 271 -7.16 15.35 17.51
CA TRP A 271 -6.14 16.41 17.57
C TRP A 271 -6.15 17.23 16.27
N ARG A 272 -6.22 16.58 15.11
CA ARG A 272 -6.39 17.24 13.80
C ARG A 272 -7.62 18.14 13.79
N ASP A 273 -8.76 17.67 14.29
CA ASP A 273 -10.01 18.45 14.31
C ASP A 273 -9.99 19.61 15.32
N LYS A 274 -9.17 19.52 16.39
CA LYS A 274 -8.91 20.68 17.26
C LYS A 274 -8.12 21.75 16.52
N PHE A 275 -7.07 21.37 15.79
CA PHE A 275 -6.27 22.31 15.00
C PHE A 275 -7.03 22.91 13.82
N ALA A 276 -7.85 22.12 13.13
CA ALA A 276 -8.70 22.63 12.04
C ALA A 276 -9.68 23.71 12.55
N ARG A 277 -10.44 23.41 13.63
CA ARG A 277 -11.35 24.39 14.24
C ARG A 277 -10.64 25.62 14.76
N TRP A 278 -9.42 25.46 15.25
CA TRP A 278 -8.66 26.59 15.76
C TRP A 278 -8.07 27.43 14.61
N ALA A 279 -7.70 26.81 13.49
CA ALA A 279 -7.36 27.51 12.28
C ALA A 279 -8.54 28.35 11.77
N ASP A 280 -9.77 27.82 11.80
CA ASP A 280 -11.00 28.58 11.48
C ASP A 280 -11.26 29.75 12.45
N GLN A 281 -10.86 29.62 13.73
CA GLN A 281 -10.96 30.72 14.68
C GLN A 281 -9.94 31.83 14.42
N LEU A 282 -8.75 31.48 13.93
CA LEU A 282 -7.70 32.43 13.59
C LEU A 282 -7.95 33.13 12.25
N GLU A 283 -8.45 32.39 11.27
CA GLU A 283 -8.76 32.86 9.91
C GLU A 283 -10.16 32.36 9.50
N PRO A 284 -11.22 33.15 9.79
CA PRO A 284 -12.62 32.74 9.55
C PRO A 284 -13.01 32.53 8.09
N ASP A 285 -12.19 32.99 7.15
CA ASP A 285 -12.36 32.75 5.72
C ASP A 285 -12.02 31.29 5.31
N GLY A 286 -11.44 30.51 6.22
CA GLY A 286 -11.09 29.10 6.03
C GLY A 286 -9.76 28.89 5.30
N ASN A 287 -9.00 29.95 5.01
CA ASN A 287 -7.74 29.84 4.27
C ASN A 287 -6.72 28.96 5.01
N LEU A 288 -6.62 29.12 6.34
CA LEU A 288 -5.68 28.34 7.14
C LEU A 288 -6.10 26.88 7.30
N SER A 289 -7.40 26.61 7.52
CA SER A 289 -7.90 25.25 7.74
C SER A 289 -7.93 24.42 6.46
N ALA A 290 -8.13 25.05 5.29
CA ALA A 290 -8.05 24.40 3.98
C ALA A 290 -6.68 23.76 3.70
N ARG A 291 -5.62 24.22 4.38
CA ARG A 291 -4.25 23.69 4.26
C ARG A 291 -4.03 22.43 5.10
N VAL A 292 -4.98 22.03 5.95
CA VAL A 292 -4.90 20.83 6.79
C VAL A 292 -5.35 19.59 5.99
N GLN A 293 -4.39 18.79 5.55
CA GLN A 293 -4.62 17.60 4.71
C GLN A 293 -4.52 16.27 5.47
N LEU A 294 -4.02 16.28 6.71
CA LEU A 294 -3.91 15.07 7.53
C LEU A 294 -5.23 14.33 7.66
N GLY A 295 -5.20 13.01 7.43
CA GLY A 295 -6.36 12.14 7.46
C GLY A 295 -6.83 11.68 6.07
N THR A 296 -6.00 11.79 5.04
CA THR A 296 -6.37 11.41 3.67
C THR A 296 -6.76 9.93 3.60
N THR A 297 -7.90 9.67 2.99
CA THR A 297 -8.41 8.34 2.68
C THR A 297 -8.80 8.27 1.21
N PRO A 298 -8.82 7.07 0.60
CA PRO A 298 -9.31 6.91 -0.76
C PRO A 298 -10.74 7.44 -0.88
N THR A 299 -10.95 8.37 -1.80
CA THR A 299 -12.26 8.90 -2.17
C THR A 299 -12.82 8.12 -3.36
N ARG A 300 -14.02 8.52 -3.82
CA ARG A 300 -14.60 7.99 -5.07
C ARG A 300 -13.75 8.35 -6.29
N ASP A 301 -12.91 9.37 -6.20
CA ASP A 301 -12.07 9.84 -7.30
C ASP A 301 -10.66 9.26 -7.22
N THR A 302 -10.28 8.59 -6.12
CA THR A 302 -8.97 7.95 -5.99
C THR A 302 -8.87 6.78 -6.99
N PRO A 303 -7.98 6.85 -7.99
CA PRO A 303 -7.77 5.75 -8.93
C PRO A 303 -7.01 4.61 -8.24
N CYS A 304 -7.34 3.37 -8.58
CA CYS A 304 -6.52 2.24 -8.19
C CYS A 304 -5.14 2.33 -8.85
N LEU A 305 -4.07 2.25 -8.07
CA LEU A 305 -2.68 2.30 -8.55
C LEU A 305 -2.28 1.19 -9.52
N PHE A 306 -3.10 0.14 -9.61
CA PHE A 306 -2.81 -1.02 -10.45
C PHE A 306 -3.70 -1.11 -11.69
N CYS A 307 -4.94 -0.65 -11.62
CA CYS A 307 -5.89 -0.77 -12.74
C CYS A 307 -6.52 0.57 -13.15
N GLY A 308 -6.11 1.70 -12.56
CA GLY A 308 -6.56 3.05 -12.89
C GLY A 308 -8.02 3.37 -12.51
N ARG A 309 -8.81 2.37 -12.11
CA ARG A 309 -10.25 2.53 -11.86
C ARG A 309 -10.51 3.34 -10.59
N THR A 310 -11.26 4.43 -10.74
CA THR A 310 -11.68 5.30 -9.63
C THR A 310 -12.78 4.66 -8.80
N GLY A 311 -12.84 5.00 -7.51
CA GLY A 311 -13.95 4.61 -6.62
C GLY A 311 -14.01 3.14 -6.23
N THR A 312 -12.97 2.38 -6.58
CA THR A 312 -12.89 0.93 -6.32
C THR A 312 -12.20 0.58 -5.00
N ALA A 313 -11.70 1.57 -4.26
CA ALA A 313 -11.08 1.34 -2.96
C ALA A 313 -12.11 0.88 -1.92
N ARG A 314 -11.82 -0.24 -1.25
CA ARG A 314 -12.58 -0.74 -0.10
C ARG A 314 -11.62 -1.08 1.03
N ARG A 315 -12.01 -0.71 2.25
CA ARG A 315 -11.20 -0.98 3.43
C ARG A 315 -11.17 -2.49 3.67
N ASN A 316 -9.98 -3.04 3.89
CA ASN A 316 -9.75 -4.43 4.26
C ASN A 316 -9.01 -4.48 5.61
N GLY A 317 -9.75 -4.68 6.70
CA GLY A 317 -9.22 -4.52 8.05
C GLY A 317 -8.91 -3.05 8.41
N GLN A 318 -8.06 -2.83 9.43
CA GLN A 318 -7.80 -1.47 9.93
C GLN A 318 -6.85 -0.66 9.04
N ARG A 319 -5.85 -1.31 8.42
CA ARG A 319 -4.66 -0.62 7.87
C ARG A 319 -4.44 -0.77 6.36
N VAL A 320 -5.26 -1.57 5.67
CA VAL A 320 -5.03 -1.93 4.25
C VAL A 320 -6.29 -1.68 3.43
N TRP A 321 -6.10 -1.26 2.18
CA TRP A 321 -7.18 -1.08 1.21
C TRP A 321 -7.08 -2.15 0.14
N HIS A 322 -8.20 -2.51 -0.47
CA HIS A 322 -8.22 -3.36 -1.64
C HIS A 322 -9.06 -2.72 -2.74
N CYS A 323 -8.68 -2.97 -3.99
CA CYS A 323 -9.46 -2.56 -5.14
C CYS A 323 -10.50 -3.64 -5.46
N ILE A 324 -11.79 -3.33 -5.46
CA ILE A 324 -12.83 -4.28 -5.88
C ILE A 324 -12.77 -4.61 -7.38
N GLY A 325 -12.11 -3.77 -8.18
CA GLY A 325 -11.95 -3.99 -9.62
C GLY A 325 -10.88 -5.04 -9.96
N CYS A 326 -9.72 -5.00 -9.29
CA CYS A 326 -8.58 -5.88 -9.57
C CYS A 326 -8.17 -6.79 -8.40
N GLY A 327 -8.84 -6.70 -7.25
CA GLY A 327 -8.59 -7.53 -6.07
C GLY A 327 -7.30 -7.24 -5.31
N ARG A 328 -6.44 -6.35 -5.81
CA ARG A 328 -5.14 -6.06 -5.20
C ARG A 328 -5.27 -5.23 -3.93
N LEU A 329 -4.43 -5.58 -2.95
CA LEU A 329 -4.23 -4.78 -1.76
C LEU A 329 -3.29 -3.62 -2.05
N PHE A 330 -3.52 -2.48 -1.42
CA PHE A 330 -2.63 -1.33 -1.45
C PHE A 330 -2.66 -0.58 -0.12
N SER A 331 -1.57 0.12 0.16
CA SER A 331 -1.41 0.97 1.34
C SER A 331 -1.48 2.44 0.93
N MET A 332 -2.06 3.28 1.80
CA MET A 332 -2.03 4.74 1.65
C MET A 332 -0.85 5.38 2.39
N ARG A 333 0.05 4.57 2.96
CA ARG A 333 1.23 5.09 3.65
C ARG A 333 2.16 5.76 2.65
N ARG A 334 2.78 6.86 3.05
CA ARG A 334 3.81 7.54 2.27
C ARG A 334 5.16 7.39 2.94
N ALA A 335 6.22 7.28 2.13
CA ALA A 335 7.57 7.44 2.64
C ALA A 335 7.79 8.92 2.98
N LEU A 336 8.32 9.18 4.18
CA LEU A 336 8.61 10.53 4.67
C LEU A 336 10.12 10.65 4.88
N VAL A 337 10.67 11.76 4.41
CA VAL A 337 12.05 12.17 4.69
C VAL A 337 12.04 13.58 5.26
N GLU A 338 12.97 13.88 6.15
CA GLU A 338 13.23 15.25 6.58
C GLU A 338 14.41 15.80 5.79
N ARG A 339 14.16 16.80 4.93
CA ARG A 339 15.18 17.51 4.16
C ARG A 339 15.23 18.95 4.62
N THR A 340 16.40 19.42 5.05
CA THR A 340 16.60 20.82 5.50
C THR A 340 15.60 21.28 6.57
N GLY A 341 15.19 20.40 7.49
CA GLY A 341 14.23 20.70 8.55
C GLY A 341 12.75 20.75 8.10
N ARG A 342 12.45 20.25 6.90
CA ARG A 342 11.10 20.18 6.32
C ARG A 342 10.75 18.73 6.03
N LEU A 343 9.54 18.29 6.40
CA LEU A 343 9.05 16.96 6.06
C LEU A 343 8.59 16.91 4.60
N GLU A 344 8.99 15.88 3.86
CA GLU A 344 8.64 15.70 2.45
C GLU A 344 8.19 14.26 2.16
N ILE A 345 7.17 14.13 1.33
CA ILE A 345 6.72 12.83 0.80
C ILE A 345 7.55 12.48 -0.43
N ILE A 346 8.32 11.41 -0.32
CA ILE A 346 9.10 10.86 -1.44
C ILE A 346 8.34 9.73 -2.13
N GLY A 347 8.56 9.62 -3.44
CA GLY A 347 8.23 8.40 -4.18
C GLY A 347 9.05 7.26 -3.60
N ALA A 348 8.52 6.04 -3.61
CA ALA A 348 9.34 4.87 -3.33
C ALA A 348 10.36 4.74 -4.48
N GLU A 349 11.51 5.40 -4.36
CA GLU A 349 12.69 5.02 -5.11
C GLU A 349 13.05 3.62 -4.60
N VAL A 350 12.98 2.66 -5.50
CA VAL A 350 13.66 1.38 -5.30
C VAL A 350 15.13 1.77 -5.40
N GLU A 351 15.75 2.03 -4.25
CA GLU A 351 17.20 1.91 -4.15
C GLU A 351 17.50 0.44 -4.44
N ASP A 352 17.83 0.15 -5.70
CA ASP A 352 18.64 -1.02 -6.00
C ASP A 352 19.90 -0.87 -5.14
N PRO A 353 20.26 -1.86 -4.30
CA PRO A 353 21.52 -1.82 -3.59
C PRO A 353 22.61 -1.83 -4.67
N ASP A 354 23.22 -0.67 -4.85
CA ASP A 354 24.31 -0.42 -5.80
C ASP A 354 25.40 -1.47 -5.59
N ASP A 355 25.74 -2.14 -6.68
CA ASP A 355 26.88 -3.05 -6.77
C ASP A 355 28.12 -2.28 -6.36
N GLY A 356 28.75 -2.72 -5.27
CA GLY A 356 29.95 -2.10 -4.73
C GLY A 356 31.08 -2.04 -5.76
N ILE A 357 31.24 -0.89 -6.40
CA ILE A 357 32.50 -0.50 -7.02
C ILE A 357 33.36 0.09 -5.91
N ALA A 358 34.24 -0.75 -5.35
CA ALA A 358 35.32 -0.30 -4.49
C ALA A 358 36.23 0.65 -5.28
N PRO A 359 36.58 1.84 -4.76
CA PRO A 359 37.61 2.66 -5.39
C PRO A 359 38.99 2.02 -5.12
N GLU A 360 39.72 1.74 -6.20
CA GLU A 360 41.16 1.50 -6.17
C GLU A 360 41.84 2.71 -5.51
N LEU A 361 42.49 2.48 -4.38
CA LEU A 361 43.40 3.44 -3.77
C LEU A 361 44.81 3.08 -4.21
N ASP A 362 45.28 3.79 -5.23
CA ASP A 362 46.69 3.96 -5.53
C ASP A 362 47.38 4.59 -4.31
N PHE A 363 48.36 3.87 -3.75
CA PHE A 363 49.33 4.42 -2.81
C PHE A 363 50.74 4.12 -3.34
N ASP A 364 51.29 5.11 -4.03
CA ASP A 364 52.71 5.24 -4.31
C ASP A 364 53.47 5.65 -3.03
N GLY A 365 54.28 4.71 -2.49
CA GLY A 365 55.54 4.92 -1.75
C GLY A 365 55.59 5.81 -0.47
N PRO A 366 56.69 5.79 0.31
CA PRO A 366 58.01 5.27 -0.03
C PRO A 366 58.59 4.24 0.95
N VAL A 367 59.62 3.59 0.41
CA VAL A 367 60.58 2.66 1.01
C VAL A 367 61.16 3.18 2.33
N ASN A 368 61.20 2.33 3.36
CA ASN A 368 62.29 2.37 4.32
C ASN A 368 62.72 0.95 4.73
N ARG A 369 64.03 0.73 4.57
CA ARG A 369 64.80 -0.45 5.00
C ARG A 369 65.10 -0.32 6.51
N ASP A 370 65.60 -1.41 7.07
CA ASP A 370 66.10 -1.59 8.45
C ASP A 370 65.03 -2.18 9.39
N ALA A 371 65.28 -3.18 10.24
CA ALA A 371 66.39 -4.10 10.45
C ALA A 371 65.90 -5.17 11.47
N ALA A 372 66.65 -6.28 11.54
CA ALA A 372 66.83 -7.16 12.70
C ALA A 372 65.74 -8.21 13.05
N CYS A 373 66.09 -9.46 12.75
CA CYS A 373 65.82 -10.61 13.63
C CYS A 373 66.53 -10.40 14.99
N PRO A 374 65.94 -10.91 16.09
CA PRO A 374 66.33 -12.22 16.62
C PRO A 374 65.07 -13.00 17.05
N GLY A 375 65.02 -14.34 17.15
CA GLY A 375 65.97 -15.27 17.73
C GLY A 375 65.23 -16.11 18.77
N ARG A 376 65.12 -17.40 18.50
CA ARG A 376 64.72 -18.55 19.36
C ARG A 376 64.65 -18.35 20.89
N ARG A 377 63.61 -18.97 21.46
CA ARG A 377 63.54 -19.95 22.60
C ARG A 377 62.13 -19.81 23.19
N GLY A 378 61.39 -20.82 23.61
CA GLY A 378 61.64 -22.22 23.97
C GLY A 378 60.57 -22.56 25.01
N GLY A 379 59.92 -23.72 24.87
CA GLY A 379 58.83 -24.18 25.73
C GLY A 379 58.07 -25.28 25.04
#